data_AF-A0A5D8ZGG6-F1
#
_entry.id   AF-A0A5D8ZGG6-F1
#
_cell.length_a   1.000
_cell.length_b   1.000
_cell.length_c   1.000
_cell.angle_alpha   90.00
_cell.angle_beta   90.00
_cell.angle_gamma   90.00
#
_symmetry.space_group_name_H-M   'P 1'
#
loop_
_entity.id
_entity.type
_entity.pdbx_description
1 polymer ?
#
loop_
_entity_poly.entity_id
_entity_poly.type
_entity_poly.pdbx_seq_one_letter_code
_entity_poly.pdbx_strand_id
1 'polypeptide(L)'
;MQGIEPKLHMNLTSRIEYYRLLIEAAEDPESQPTDVATQISELGHLYEEYLLNKKNLENSIKNYRQYHNDLRKNLTVRLRELRRKARQK
;
A
#
# COMPACT_ATOMS: atom_id res chain seq x y z
N MET A 1 0.91 9.72 3.66
CA MET A 1 1.89 8.62 3.64
C MET A 1 2.86 8.91 2.51
N GLN A 2 4.15 9.02 2.82
CA GLN A 2 5.18 8.86 1.79
C GLN A 2 5.27 7.36 1.50
N GLY A 3 5.16 7.00 0.22
CA GLY A 3 5.20 5.62 -0.25
C GLY A 3 6.46 5.37 -1.06
N ILE A 4 6.60 4.16 -1.60
CA ILE A 4 7.58 3.91 -2.66
C ILE A 4 7.20 4.80 -3.84
N GLU A 5 8.12 5.67 -4.26
CA GLU A 5 7.89 6.49 -5.44
C GLU A 5 7.73 5.60 -6.68
N PRO A 6 6.67 5.75 -7.48
CA PRO A 6 6.49 4.95 -8.69
C PRO A 6 7.72 5.01 -9.62
N LYS A 7 8.38 6.17 -9.69
CA LYS A 7 9.61 6.36 -10.48
C LYS A 7 10.78 5.50 -9.98
N LEU A 8 10.92 5.32 -8.67
CA LEU A 8 11.97 4.50 -8.09
C LEU A 8 11.82 3.03 -8.52
N HIS A 9 10.61 2.49 -8.41
CA HIS A 9 10.31 1.12 -8.84
C HIS A 9 10.47 0.98 -10.36
N MET A 10 9.83 1.86 -11.15
CA MET A 10 9.87 1.79 -12.62
C MET A 10 11.30 1.87 -13.18
N ASN A 11 12.17 2.72 -12.62
CA ASN A 11 13.55 2.83 -13.09
C ASN A 11 14.33 1.52 -12.97
N LEU A 12 14.12 0.75 -11.90
CA LEU A 12 14.78 -0.53 -11.71
C LEU A 12 14.13 -1.62 -12.55
N THR A 13 12.80 -1.65 -12.65
CA THR A 13 12.07 -2.61 -13.49
C THR A 13 12.46 -2.48 -14.97
N SER A 14 12.64 -1.26 -15.49
CA SER A 14 13.12 -1.05 -16.86
C SER A 14 14.55 -1.57 -17.09
N ARG A 15 15.42 -1.48 -16.08
CA ARG A 15 16.79 -2.03 -16.16
C ARG A 15 16.79 -3.55 -16.11
N ILE A 16 15.93 -4.14 -15.28
CA ILE A 16 15.71 -5.59 -15.21
C ILE A 16 15.23 -6.12 -16.57
N GLU A 17 14.30 -5.41 -17.20
CA GLU A 17 13.80 -5.80 -18.52
C GLU A 17 14.89 -5.71 -19.59
N TYR A 18 15.64 -4.62 -19.60
CA TYR A 18 16.79 -4.49 -20.51
C TYR A 18 17.82 -5.59 -20.30
N TYR A 19 18.11 -5.96 -19.05
CA TYR A 19 19.00 -7.06 -18.71
C TYR A 19 18.50 -8.41 -19.23
N ARG A 20 17.19 -8.70 -19.09
CA ARG A 20 16.57 -9.92 -19.65
C ARG A 20 16.72 -9.99 -21.16
N LEU A 21 16.44 -8.89 -21.87
CA LEU A 21 16.59 -8.82 -23.33
C LEU A 21 18.03 -9.08 -23.79
N LEU A 22 19.02 -8.58 -23.05
CA LEU A 22 20.43 -8.83 -23.36
C LEU A 22 20.83 -10.29 -23.15
N ILE A 23 20.32 -10.94 -22.11
CA ILE A 23 20.53 -12.39 -21.89
C ILE A 23 19.90 -13.18 -23.03
N GLU A 24 18.64 -12.89 -23.39
CA GLU A 24 17.92 -13.58 -24.45
C GLU A 24 18.64 -13.45 -25.80
N ALA A 25 19.18 -12.26 -26.10
CA ALA A 25 19.93 -12.00 -27.32
C ALA A 25 21.32 -12.66 -27.35
N ALA A 26 21.88 -13.01 -26.19
CA ALA A 26 23.20 -13.63 -26.10
C ALA A 26 23.19 -15.13 -26.48
N GLU A 27 22.01 -15.78 -26.52
CA GLU A 27 21.83 -17.22 -26.82
C GLU A 27 22.74 -18.19 -26.02
N ASP A 28 23.32 -17.73 -24.91
CA ASP A 28 24.24 -18.49 -24.07
C ASP A 28 23.55 -18.95 -22.77
N PRO A 29 23.35 -20.26 -22.56
CA PRO A 29 22.69 -20.81 -21.37
C PRO A 29 23.45 -20.55 -20.06
N GLU A 30 24.76 -20.27 -20.10
CA GLU A 30 25.57 -19.94 -18.92
C GLU A 30 25.44 -18.46 -18.51
N SER A 31 24.81 -17.63 -19.36
CA SER A 31 24.68 -16.18 -19.16
C SER A 31 23.65 -15.77 -18.12
N GLN A 32 22.87 -16.70 -17.54
CA GLN A 32 21.93 -16.41 -16.45
C GLN A 32 22.53 -16.73 -15.08
N PRO A 33 22.95 -15.72 -14.29
CA PRO A 33 23.20 -15.93 -12.87
C PRO A 33 21.88 -16.22 -12.17
N THR A 34 21.70 -17.45 -11.71
CA THR A 34 20.52 -17.93 -10.96
C THR A 34 20.22 -17.10 -9.71
N ASP A 35 21.25 -16.53 -9.08
CA ASP A 35 21.12 -15.64 -7.92
C ASP A 35 20.42 -14.32 -8.27
N VAL A 36 20.80 -13.68 -9.39
CA VAL A 36 20.21 -12.40 -9.83
C VAL A 36 18.74 -12.58 -10.22
N ALA A 37 18.38 -13.69 -10.89
CA ALA A 37 17.00 -14.00 -11.21
C ALA A 37 16.13 -14.18 -9.95
N THR A 38 16.69 -14.80 -8.91
CA THR A 38 16.03 -14.99 -7.61
C THR A 38 15.78 -13.64 -6.92
N GLN A 39 16.79 -12.77 -6.88
CA GLN A 39 16.69 -11.43 -6.29
C GLN A 39 15.65 -10.55 -7.01
N ILE A 40 15.57 -10.65 -8.34
CA ILE A 40 14.55 -9.95 -9.14
C ILE A 40 13.14 -10.41 -8.76
N SER A 41 12.95 -11.72 -8.60
CA SER A 41 11.66 -12.31 -8.21
C SER A 41 11.25 -11.85 -6.81
N GLU A 42 12.17 -11.92 -5.84
CA GLU A 42 11.93 -11.49 -4.47
C GLU A 42 11.58 -9.99 -4.38
N LEU A 43 12.28 -9.14 -5.13
CA LEU A 43 11.96 -7.72 -5.19
C LEU A 43 10.55 -7.45 -5.75
N GLY A 44 10.13 -8.22 -6.76
CA GLY A 44 8.78 -8.16 -7.30
C GLY A 44 7.73 -8.48 -6.22
N HIS A 45 7.96 -9.56 -5.47
CA HIS A 45 7.08 -9.98 -4.38
C HIS A 45 6.95 -8.91 -3.29
N LEU A 46 8.08 -8.32 -2.87
CA LEU A 46 8.08 -7.22 -1.88
C LEU A 46 7.28 -6.01 -2.35
N TYR A 47 7.30 -5.70 -3.65
CA TYR A 47 6.51 -4.60 -4.20
C TYR A 47 5.01 -4.90 -4.21
N GLU A 48 4.62 -6.13 -4.53
CA GLU A 48 3.22 -6.57 -4.45
C GLU A 48 2.69 -6.51 -3.01
N GLU A 49 3.45 -7.00 -2.04
CA GLU A 49 3.12 -6.88 -0.62
C GLU A 49 2.96 -5.42 -0.19
N TYR A 50 3.86 -4.54 -0.63
CA TYR A 50 3.76 -3.11 -0.38
C TYR A 50 2.44 -2.53 -0.92
N LEU A 51 2.05 -2.87 -2.15
CA LEU A 51 0.80 -2.39 -2.75
C LEU A 51 -0.44 -2.87 -1.98
N LEU A 52 -0.44 -4.14 -1.55
CA LEU A 52 -1.51 -4.71 -0.73
C LEU A 52 -1.62 -3.97 0.62
N ASN A 53 -0.49 -3.78 1.29
CA ASN A 53 -0.43 -3.09 2.58
C ASN A 53 -0.88 -1.64 2.48
N LYS A 54 -0.48 -0.94 1.41
CA LYS A 54 -0.94 0.42 1.12
C LYS A 54 -2.46 0.48 1.00
N LYS A 55 -3.06 -0.41 0.21
CA LYS A 55 -4.52 -0.49 0.04
C LYS A 55 -5.24 -0.80 1.36
N ASN A 56 -4.72 -1.73 2.15
CA ASN A 56 -5.28 -2.08 3.45
C ASN A 56 -5.25 -0.90 4.43
N LEU A 57 -4.16 -0.13 4.43
CA LEU A 57 -4.01 1.04 5.27
C LEU A 57 -4.95 2.18 4.84
N GLU A 58 -5.10 2.43 3.55
CA GLU A 58 -6.08 3.39 3.02
C GLU A 58 -7.51 3.03 3.45
N ASN A 59 -7.89 1.76 3.38
CA ASN A 59 -9.19 1.27 3.84
C ASN A 59 -9.35 1.42 5.35
N SER A 60 -8.34 1.06 6.14
CA SER A 60 -8.36 1.21 7.60
C SER A 60 -8.58 2.66 8.01
N ILE A 61 -7.86 3.60 7.40
CA ILE A 61 -8.01 5.05 7.65
C ILE A 61 -9.42 5.52 7.28
N LYS A 62 -9.97 5.08 6.14
CA LYS A 62 -11.33 5.41 5.73
C LYS A 62 -12.36 4.91 6.74
N ASN A 63 -12.27 3.65 7.15
CA ASN A 63 -13.18 3.04 8.11
C ASN A 63 -13.12 3.73 9.48
N TYR A 64 -11.91 4.01 9.97
CA TYR A 64 -11.72 4.75 11.21
C TYR A 64 -12.40 6.12 11.16
N ARG A 65 -12.16 6.91 10.09
CA ARG A 65 -12.75 8.24 9.94
C ARG A 65 -14.27 8.20 9.88
N GLN A 66 -14.82 7.22 9.16
CA GLN A 66 -16.26 7.03 9.07
C GLN A 66 -16.86 6.74 10.45
N TYR A 67 -16.33 5.71 11.12
CA TYR A 67 -16.82 5.30 12.44
C TYR A 67 -16.68 6.42 13.48
N HIS A 68 -15.53 7.10 13.50
CA HIS A 68 -15.31 8.26 14.37
C HIS A 68 -16.36 9.35 14.15
N ASN A 69 -16.66 9.69 12.89
CA ASN A 69 -17.64 10.73 12.57
C ASN A 69 -19.06 10.34 12.98
N ASP A 70 -19.43 9.08 12.76
CA ASP A 70 -20.76 8.57 13.13
C ASP A 70 -20.91 8.55 14.65
N LEU A 71 -19.90 8.08 15.39
CA LEU A 71 -19.89 8.10 16.84
C LEU A 71 -19.98 9.54 17.38
N ARG A 72 -19.22 10.48 16.80
CA ARG A 72 -19.28 11.90 17.17
C ARG A 72 -20.69 12.47 17.01
N LYS A 73 -21.37 12.20 15.90
CA LYS A 73 -22.75 12.65 15.65
C LYS A 73 -23.72 12.07 16.69
N ASN A 74 -23.63 10.76 16.91
CA ASN A 74 -24.49 10.06 17.88
C ASN A 74 -24.32 10.60 19.30
N LEU A 75 -23.08 10.79 19.74
CA LEU A 75 -22.78 11.33 21.06
C LEU A 75 -23.25 12.78 21.20
N THR A 76 -23.09 13.60 20.16
CA THR A 76 -23.54 15.00 20.18
C THR A 76 -25.05 15.11 20.42
N VAL A 77 -25.85 14.28 19.74
CA VAL A 77 -27.31 14.24 19.92
C VAL A 77 -27.66 13.80 21.34
N ARG A 78 -27.10 12.67 21.80
CA ARG A 78 -27.37 12.13 23.14
C ARG A 78 -26.98 13.11 24.25
N LEU A 79 -25.82 13.76 24.14
CA LEU A 79 -25.38 14.77 25.10
C LEU A 79 -26.33 15.97 25.14
N ARG A 80 -26.82 16.43 23.99
CA ARG A 80 -27.78 17.53 23.91
C ARG A 80 -29.10 17.17 24.59
N GLU A 81 -29.60 15.96 24.39
CA GLU A 81 -30.83 15.46 25.02
C GLU A 81 -30.67 15.37 26.55
N LEU A 82 -29.57 14.79 27.02
CA LEU A 82 -29.28 14.70 28.46
C LEU A 82 -29.19 16.08 29.11
N ARG A 83 -28.52 17.05 28.47
CA ARG A 83 -28.45 18.44 28.96
C ARG A 83 -29.82 19.11 29.03
N ARG A 84 -30.71 18.85 28.06
CA ARG A 84 -32.08 19.39 28.08
C ARG A 84 -32.88 18.81 29.24
N LYS A 85 -32.84 17.48 29.43
CA LYS A 85 -33.53 16.81 30.54
C LYS A 85 -33.03 17.28 31.91
N ALA A 86 -31.72 17.49 32.05
CA ALA A 86 -31.14 17.98 33.29
C ALA A 86 -31.57 19.41 33.67
N ARG A 87 -31.94 20.25 32.70
CA ARG A 87 -32.43 21.62 32.94
C ARG A 87 -33.93 21.70 33.23
N GLN A 88 -34.67 20.63 32.97
CA GLN A 88 -36.12 20.53 33.21
C GLN A 88 -36.44 19.90 34.58
N LYS A 89 -35.41 19.51 35.32
CA LYS A 89 -35.45 19.03 36.69
C LYS A 89 -35.06 20.16 37.63
#